data_AF-A0A924ZF16-F1
#
_entry.id   AF-A0A924ZF16-F1
#
_cell.length_a   1.000
_cell.length_b   1.000
_cell.length_c   1.000
_cell.angle_alpha   90.00
_cell.angle_beta   90.00
_cell.angle_gamma   90.00
#
_symmetry.space_group_name_H-M   'P 1'
#
loop_
_entity.id
_entity.type
_entity.pdbx_description
1 polymer ?
#
loop_
_entity_poly.entity_id
_entity_poly.type
_entity_poly.pdbx_seq_one_letter_code
_entity_poly.pdbx_strand_id
1 'polypeptide(L)' 'MPERTGFGLRMIQQGLAHELAGAARMAFHRDGLKCEIDIPIATAMITKA' A
#
# COMPACT_ATOMS: atom_id res chain seq x y z
N MET A 1 6.43 0.26 -17.46
CA MET A 1 5.38 0.91 -16.64
C MET A 1 4.06 0.25 -16.95
N PRO A 2 3.16 0.07 -15.97
CA PRO A 2 1.87 -0.59 -16.21
C PRO A 2 0.96 0.31 -17.07
N GLU A 3 0.40 -0.24 -18.13
CA GLU A 3 -0.50 0.47 -19.05
C GLU A 3 -1.89 0.72 -18.44
N ARG A 4 -2.25 -0.01 -17.38
CA ARG A 4 -3.54 0.11 -16.70
C ARG A 4 -3.34 0.18 -15.20
N THR A 5 -3.84 1.26 -14.59
CA THR A 5 -3.95 1.38 -13.13
C THR A 5 -5.39 1.07 -12.70
N GLY A 6 -5.59 -0.07 -12.06
CA GLY A 6 -6.89 -0.54 -11.59
C GLY A 6 -7.28 -0.01 -10.21
N PHE A 7 -8.51 -0.33 -9.79
CA PHE A 7 -9.01 -0.02 -8.45
C PHE A 7 -8.10 -0.55 -7.34
N GLY A 8 -7.55 -1.75 -7.49
CA GLY A 8 -6.63 -2.33 -6.49
C GLY A 8 -5.39 -1.49 -6.22
N LEU A 9 -4.84 -0.82 -7.23
CA LEU A 9 -3.68 0.07 -7.04
C LEU A 9 -4.04 1.27 -6.16
N ARG A 10 -5.21 1.87 -6.42
CA ARG A 10 -5.73 2.98 -5.60
C ARG A 10 -6.09 2.52 -4.19
N MET A 11 -6.69 1.34 -4.04
CA MET A 11 -6.99 0.77 -2.73
C MET A 11 -5.73 0.62 -1.89
N ILE A 12 -4.64 0.08 -2.47
CA ILE A 12 -3.40 -0.11 -1.73
C ILE A 12 -2.72 1.22 -1.43
N GLN A 13 -2.63 2.13 -2.41
CA GLN A 13 -1.90 3.39 -2.22
C GLN A 13 -2.65 4.41 -1.36
N GLN A 14 -3.98 4.40 -1.38
CA GLN A 14 -4.82 5.43 -0.75
C GLN A 14 -5.67 4.84 0.38
N GLY A 15 -6.38 3.73 0.12
CA GLY A 15 -7.27 3.10 1.10
C GLY A 15 -6.51 2.53 2.30
N LEU A 16 -5.57 1.62 2.05
CA LEU A 16 -4.75 0.98 3.10
C LEU A 16 -3.92 2.01 3.88
N ALA A 17 -3.32 2.96 3.16
CA ALA A 17 -2.56 4.05 3.76
C ALA A 17 -3.43 4.90 4.70
N HIS A 18 -4.65 5.23 4.28
CA HIS A 18 -5.60 5.98 5.11
C HIS A 18 -6.07 5.18 6.33
N GLU A 19 -6.47 3.92 6.15
CA GLU A 19 -6.96 3.06 7.24
C GLU A 19 -5.90 2.80 8.32
N LEU A 20 -4.64 2.67 7.93
CA LEU A 20 -3.54 2.38 8.86
C LEU A 20 -2.75 3.62 9.29
N ALA A 21 -3.20 4.82 8.92
CA ALA A 21 -2.49 6.08 9.16
C ALA A 21 -1.01 6.03 8.73
N GLY A 22 -0.76 5.47 7.55
CA GLY A 22 0.56 5.26 6.99
C GLY A 22 0.67 5.68 5.53
N ALA A 23 1.65 5.12 4.83
CA ALA A 23 1.90 5.38 3.42
C ALA A 23 2.19 4.07 2.68
N ALA A 24 1.79 4.00 1.42
CA ALA A 24 2.10 2.89 0.53
C ALA A 24 2.62 3.40 -0.81
N ARG A 25 3.78 2.89 -1.23
CA ARG A 25 4.47 3.25 -2.47
C ARG A 25 4.70 2.01 -3.32
N MET A 26 4.56 2.18 -4.64
CA MET A 26 4.72 1.10 -5.61
C MET A 26 5.66 1.56 -6.71
N ALA A 27 6.70 0.77 -6.97
CA ALA A 27 7.66 1.00 -8.04
C ALA A 27 7.67 -0.21 -8.98
N PHE A 28 7.23 0.02 -10.22
CA PHE A 28 7.19 -0.98 -11.27
C PHE A 28 8.50 -0.97 -12.04
N HIS A 29 9.35 -1.94 -11.76
CA HIS A 29 10.61 -2.16 -12.47
C HIS A 29 10.42 -3.24 -13.56
N ARG A 30 11.43 -3.41 -14.43
CA ARG A 30 11.37 -4.42 -15.50
C ARG A 30 11.47 -5.85 -14.96
N ASP A 31 12.17 -6.02 -13.85
CA ASP A 31 12.43 -7.28 -13.14
C ASP A 31 11.34 -7.60 -12.11
N GLY A 32 10.47 -6.64 -11.76
CA GLY A 32 9.36 -6.89 -10.87
C GLY A 32 8.73 -5.64 -10.26
N LEU A 33 7.85 -5.86 -9.29
CA LEU A 33 7.18 -4.82 -8.52
C LEU A 33 7.81 -4.72 -7.13
N LYS A 34 8.31 -3.53 -6.77
CA LYS A 34 8.65 -3.21 -5.38
C LYS A 34 7.45 -2.51 -4.74
N CYS A 35 6.95 -3.07 -3.65
CA CYS A 35 5.92 -2.46 -2.79
C CYS A 35 6.55 -2.10 -1.44
N GLU A 36 6.35 -0.87 -0.99
CA GLU A 36 6.85 -0.37 0.30
C GLU A 36 5.66 0.19 1.08
N ILE A 37 5.45 -0.34 2.29
CA ILE A 37 4.33 0.02 3.16
C ILE A 37 4.92 0.46 4.50
N ASP A 38 4.75 1.74 4.81
CA ASP A 38 5.22 2.36 6.05
C ASP A 38 4.01 2.65 6.92
N ILE A 39 3.87 1.91 8.02
CA ILE A 39 2.74 2.03 8.94
C ILE A 39 3.21 2.11 10.40
N PRO A 40 2.59 2.95 11.24
CA PRO A 40 2.85 2.94 12.67
C PRO A 40 2.48 1.59 13.29
N ILE A 41 3.39 0.99 14.08
CA ILE A 41 3.15 -0.29 14.77
C ILE A 41 1.91 -0.23 15.66
N ALA A 42 1.67 0.90 16.33
CA ALA A 42 0.51 1.10 17.20
C ALA A 42 -0.84 0.89 16.46
N THR A 43 -0.91 1.26 15.18
CA THR A 43 -2.11 1.09 14.34
C THR A 43 -2.18 -0.31 13.74
N ALA A 44 -1.02 -0.90 13.40
CA ALA A 44 -0.94 -2.21 12.76
C ALA A 44 -1.28 -3.39 13.68
N MET A 45 -1.13 -3.22 15.00
CA MET A 45 -1.31 -4.29 15.99
C MET A 45 -2.61 -4.20 16.80
N ILE A 46 -3.64 -3.52 16.27
CA ILE A 46 -4.97 -3.59 16.88
C ILE A 46 -5.55 -4.97 16.57
N THR A 47 -5.40 -5.92 17.49
CA THR A 47 -6.09 -7.22 17.45
C THR A 47 -7.58 -6.94 17.30
N LYS A 48 -8.15 -7.27 16.14
CA LYS A 48 -9.59 -7.19 15.91
C LYS A 48 -10.25 -8.23 16.83
N ALA A 49 -10.92 -7.77 17.88
CA ALA A 49 -11.79 -8.59 18.72
C ALA A 49 -13.03 -9.03 17.93
#